data_AF-A0A151RU17-F1
#
_entry.id   AF-A0A151RU17-F1
#
_cell.length_a   1.000
_cell.length_b   1.000
_cell.length_c   1.000
_cell.angle_alpha   90.00
_cell.angle_beta   90.00
_cell.angle_gamma   90.00
#
_symmetry.space_group_name_H-M   'P 1'
#
loop_
_entity.id
_entity.type
_entity.pdbx_description
1 polymer ?
#
loop_
_entity_poly.entity_id
_entity_poly.type
_entity_poly.pdbx_seq_one_letter_code
_entity_poly.pdbx_strand_id
1 'polypeptide(L)'
;MEKIFMVMHCPEERKLVYVVYMLVGEASFWWKGAQAMMEARGEVVSWKNFKKVFLEKYFLDSAMYAKEAEFLRLQQGNMSIQEYVVKFEHLARYYSQAILKPGDAGS
;
A
#
# COMPACT_ATOMS: atom_id res chain seq x y z
N MET A 1 11.00 2.14 -9.80
CA MET A 1 11.71 3.41 -9.51
C MET A 1 13.05 3.23 -8.84
N GLU A 2 13.17 2.54 -7.70
CA GLU A 2 14.47 2.41 -6.99
C GLU A 2 15.62 1.87 -7.86
N LYS A 3 15.36 0.87 -8.71
CA LYS A 3 16.36 0.36 -9.67
C LYS A 3 16.84 1.43 -10.67
N ILE A 4 15.94 2.30 -11.14
CA ILE A 4 16.27 3.38 -12.09
C ILE A 4 17.11 4.43 -11.37
N PHE A 5 16.74 4.82 -10.15
CA PHE A 5 17.52 5.75 -9.34
C PHE A 5 18.91 5.23 -9.00
N MET A 6 19.04 3.92 -8.75
CA MET A 6 20.33 3.28 -8.54
C MET A 6 21.23 3.39 -9.80
N VAL A 7 20.69 3.07 -10.98
CA VAL A 7 21.43 3.16 -12.25
C VAL A 7 21.84 4.60 -12.57
N MET A 8 20.99 5.57 -12.28
CA MET A 8 21.29 6.99 -12.52
C MET A 8 22.14 7.64 -11.42
N HIS A 9 22.55 6.88 -10.39
CA HIS A 9 23.20 7.42 -9.19
C HIS A 9 22.45 8.64 -8.60
N CYS A 10 21.11 8.56 -8.60
CA CYS A 10 20.26 9.66 -8.18
C CYS A 10 20.41 9.91 -6.67
N PRO A 11 20.77 11.14 -6.26
CA PRO A 11 20.81 11.51 -4.85
C PRO A 11 19.43 11.38 -4.19
N GLU A 12 19.40 10.99 -2.92
CA GLU A 12 18.18 10.70 -2.16
C GLU A 12 17.25 11.93 -2.11
N GLU A 13 17.83 13.12 -1.95
CA GLU A 13 17.14 14.40 -1.89
C GLU A 13 16.44 14.78 -3.20
N ARG A 14 16.87 14.22 -4.34
CA ARG A 14 16.26 14.49 -5.65
C ARG A 14 15.22 13.46 -6.08
N LYS A 15 15.22 12.27 -5.47
CA LYS A 15 14.31 11.17 -5.86
C LYS A 15 12.85 11.59 -5.82
N LEU A 16 12.44 12.31 -4.78
CA LEU A 16 11.06 12.78 -4.64
C LEU A 16 10.67 13.70 -5.80
N VAL A 17 11.50 14.70 -6.10
CA VAL A 17 11.25 15.67 -7.18
C VAL A 17 11.05 14.95 -8.51
N TYR A 18 11.91 13.97 -8.82
CA TYR A 18 11.77 13.21 -10.05
C TYR A 18 10.48 12.39 -10.09
N VAL A 19 10.15 11.66 -9.02
CA VAL A 19 8.91 10.87 -9.01
C VAL A 19 7.68 11.75 -9.15
N VAL A 20 7.62 12.87 -8.43
CA VAL A 20 6.50 13.83 -8.53
C VAL A 20 6.36 14.37 -9.95
N TYR A 21 7.48 14.66 -10.62
CA TYR A 21 7.48 15.09 -12.03
C TYR A 21 6.92 14.01 -12.98
N MET A 22 7.16 12.73 -12.69
CA MET A 22 6.64 11.61 -13.50
C MET A 22 5.18 11.27 -13.20
N LEU A 23 4.58 11.80 -12.13
CA LEU A 23 3.17 11.58 -11.84
C LEU A 23 2.30 12.36 -12.83
N VAL A 24 1.43 11.64 -13.50
CA VAL A 24 0.48 12.18 -14.48
C VAL A 24 -0.95 11.84 -14.10
N GLY A 25 -1.91 12.64 -14.57
CA GLY A 25 -3.34 12.41 -14.36
C GLY A 25 -3.73 12.31 -12.87
N GLU A 26 -4.51 11.29 -12.53
CA GLU A 26 -5.06 11.08 -11.18
C GLU A 26 -3.99 10.93 -10.10
N ALA A 27 -2.84 10.34 -10.42
CA ALA A 27 -1.74 10.18 -9.47
C ALA A 27 -1.13 11.53 -9.09
N SER A 28 -1.03 12.46 -10.06
CA SER A 28 -0.57 13.83 -9.81
C SER A 28 -1.55 14.61 -8.93
N PHE A 29 -2.85 14.50 -9.23
CA PHE A 29 -3.91 15.13 -8.43
C PHE A 29 -3.93 14.60 -7.01
N TRP A 30 -3.86 13.28 -6.84
CA TRP A 30 -3.78 12.66 -5.51
C TRP A 30 -2.55 13.15 -4.74
N TRP A 31 -1.37 13.17 -5.36
CA TRP A 31 -0.15 13.55 -4.66
C TRP A 31 -0.23 14.97 -4.10
N LYS A 32 -0.83 15.93 -4.83
CA LYS A 32 -1.05 17.29 -4.32
C LYS A 32 -1.89 17.30 -3.04
N GLY A 33 -2.94 16.50 -2.98
CA GLY A 33 -3.77 16.35 -1.78
C GLY A 33 -3.02 15.67 -0.63
N ALA A 34 -2.28 14.60 -0.92
CA ALA A 34 -1.48 13.91 0.09
C ALA A 34 -0.38 14.80 0.67
N GLN A 35 0.31 15.57 -0.18
CA GLN A 35 1.33 16.52 0.23
C GLN A 35 0.74 17.61 1.15
N ALA A 36 -0.38 18.23 0.76
CA ALA A 36 -1.04 19.24 1.59
C ALA A 36 -1.45 18.70 2.97
N MET A 37 -1.94 17.45 3.02
CA MET A 37 -2.28 16.78 4.28
C MET A 37 -1.06 16.50 5.15
N MET A 38 0.07 16.11 4.55
CA MET A 38 1.33 15.90 5.28
C MET A 38 1.84 17.22 5.87
N GLU A 39 1.85 18.30 5.08
CA GLU A 39 2.26 19.63 5.51
C GLU A 39 1.36 20.13 6.66
N ALA A 40 0.04 19.96 6.55
CA ALA A 40 -0.90 20.32 7.61
C ALA A 40 -0.68 19.56 8.93
N ARG A 41 -0.13 18.34 8.86
CA ARG A 41 0.23 17.52 10.04
C ARG A 41 1.63 17.81 10.57
N GLY A 42 2.39 18.70 9.93
CA GLY A 42 3.79 18.94 10.24
C GLY A 42 4.72 17.78 9.86
N GLU A 43 4.28 16.89 8.96
CA GLU A 43 5.09 15.78 8.47
C GLU A 43 6.09 16.25 7.41
N VAL A 44 7.31 15.71 7.46
CA VAL A 44 8.35 16.05 6.48
C VAL A 44 8.00 15.46 5.11
N VAL A 45 7.92 16.32 4.09
CA VAL A 45 7.76 15.89 2.70
C VAL A 45 9.09 15.35 2.17
N SER A 46 9.23 14.02 2.14
CA SER A 46 10.46 13.32 1.75
C SER A 46 10.16 12.09 0.89
N TRP A 47 11.16 11.59 0.15
CA TRP A 47 11.03 10.34 -0.63
C TRP A 47 10.54 9.17 0.21
N LYS A 48 11.04 9.06 1.45
CA LYS A 48 10.63 8.03 2.40
C LYS A 48 9.13 8.11 2.71
N ASN A 49 8.62 9.30 3.01
CA ASN A 49 7.22 9.48 3.36
C ASN A 49 6.31 9.38 2.14
N PHE A 50 6.75 9.84 0.97
CA PHE A 50 6.08 9.57 -0.31
C PHE A 50 5.86 8.08 -0.50
N LYS A 51 6.91 7.25 -0.36
CA LYS A 51 6.78 5.79 -0.52
C LYS A 51 5.79 5.20 0.45
N LYS A 52 5.82 5.64 1.71
CA LYS A 52 4.88 5.17 2.75
C LYS A 52 3.43 5.44 2.32
N VAL A 53 3.08 6.69 2.06
CA VAL A 53 1.69 7.07 1.73
C VAL A 53 1.24 6.53 0.36
N PHE A 54 2.17 6.40 -0.58
CA PHE A 54 1.92 5.78 -1.89
C PHE A 54 1.59 4.30 -1.75
N LEU A 55 2.38 3.55 -0.97
CA LEU A 55 2.12 2.13 -0.72
C LEU A 55 0.85 1.91 0.10
N GLU A 56 0.56 2.78 1.07
CA GLU A 56 -0.69 2.71 1.82
C GLU A 56 -1.90 2.88 0.91
N LYS A 57 -1.92 3.92 0.06
CA LYS A 57 -3.06 4.16 -0.84
C LYS A 57 -3.21 3.13 -1.95
N TYR A 58 -2.13 2.75 -2.61
CA TYR A 58 -2.22 1.97 -3.84
C TYR A 58 -1.95 0.49 -3.64
N PHE A 59 -1.22 0.11 -2.59
CA PHE A 59 -0.81 -1.27 -2.37
C PHE A 59 -1.59 -1.95 -1.25
N LEU A 60 -1.81 -1.28 -0.11
CA LEU A 60 -2.68 -1.84 0.94
C LEU A 60 -4.11 -1.93 0.42
N ASP A 61 -4.66 -0.85 -0.14
CA ASP A 61 -6.03 -0.90 -0.68
C ASP A 61 -6.14 -1.96 -1.79
N SER A 62 -5.27 -1.97 -2.80
CA SER A 62 -5.39 -2.94 -3.89
C SER A 62 -5.14 -4.39 -3.45
N ALA A 63 -4.17 -4.62 -2.57
CA ALA A 63 -3.87 -5.98 -2.09
C ALA A 63 -4.96 -6.49 -1.15
N MET A 64 -5.52 -5.62 -0.30
CA MET A 64 -6.68 -5.95 0.51
C MET A 64 -7.89 -6.22 -0.38
N TYR A 65 -8.21 -5.37 -1.35
CA TYR A 65 -9.33 -5.58 -2.26
C TYR A 65 -9.18 -6.86 -3.09
N ALA A 66 -7.99 -7.18 -3.58
CA ALA A 66 -7.75 -8.41 -4.33
C ALA A 66 -7.91 -9.65 -3.44
N LYS A 67 -7.40 -9.61 -2.21
CA LYS A 67 -7.51 -10.71 -1.24
C LYS A 67 -8.92 -10.85 -0.68
N GLU A 68 -9.64 -9.74 -0.55
CA GLU A 68 -11.07 -9.70 -0.21
C GLU A 68 -11.93 -10.28 -1.30
N ALA A 69 -11.69 -9.89 -2.56
CA ALA A 69 -12.37 -10.51 -3.69
C ALA A 69 -12.05 -12.02 -3.79
N GLU A 70 -10.81 -12.44 -3.51
CA GLU A 70 -10.42 -13.85 -3.48
C GLU A 70 -11.11 -14.62 -2.34
N PHE A 71 -11.21 -14.01 -1.16
CA PHE A 71 -11.89 -14.58 0.00
C PHE A 71 -13.41 -14.65 -0.18
N LEU A 72 -14.05 -13.58 -0.65
CA LEU A 72 -15.49 -13.53 -0.93
C LEU A 72 -15.91 -14.51 -2.04
N ARG A 73 -15.00 -14.81 -2.97
CA ARG A 73 -15.21 -15.80 -4.04
C ARG A 73 -14.74 -17.20 -3.65
N LEU A 74 -14.15 -17.39 -2.47
CA LEU A 74 -13.69 -18.69 -2.02
C LEU A 74 -14.91 -19.58 -1.74
N GLN A 75 -15.11 -20.55 -2.62
CA GLN A 75 -16.06 -21.65 -2.43
C GLN A 75 -15.27 -22.95 -2.49
N GLN A 76 -15.67 -23.95 -1.70
CA GLN A 76 -14.99 -25.25 -1.67
C GLN A 76 -14.91 -25.88 -3.07
N GLY A 77 -16.00 -25.82 -3.85
CA GLY A 77 -16.03 -26.38 -5.20
C GLY A 77 -15.59 -27.85 -5.22
N ASN A 78 -14.62 -28.17 -6.08
CA ASN A 78 -14.02 -29.50 -6.20
C ASN A 78 -12.80 -29.72 -5.27
N MET A 79 -12.47 -28.77 -4.39
CA MET A 79 -11.34 -28.91 -3.46
C MET A 79 -11.70 -29.90 -2.34
N SER A 80 -10.72 -30.68 -1.91
CA SER A 80 -10.86 -31.44 -0.67
C SER A 80 -11.01 -30.47 0.52
N ILE A 81 -11.62 -30.96 1.61
CA ILE A 81 -11.83 -30.14 2.82
C ILE A 81 -10.50 -29.60 3.35
N GLN A 82 -9.43 -30.39 3.29
CA GLN A 82 -8.10 -29.96 3.72
C GLN A 82 -7.52 -28.83 2.86
N GLU A 83 -7.63 -28.93 1.53
CA GLU A 83 -7.16 -27.87 0.63
C GLU A 83 -7.95 -26.58 0.81
N TYR A 84 -9.25 -26.68 1.04
CA TYR A 84 -10.10 -25.54 1.34
C TYR A 84 -9.69 -24.86 2.65
N VAL A 85 -9.50 -25.62 3.72
CA VAL A 85 -9.08 -25.09 5.04
C VAL A 85 -7.73 -24.40 4.95
N VAL A 86 -6.75 -24.99 4.26
CA VAL A 86 -5.42 -24.36 4.07
C VAL A 86 -5.53 -23.03 3.32
N LYS A 87 -6.36 -22.96 2.27
CA LYS A 87 -6.62 -21.71 1.53
C LYS A 87 -7.32 -20.67 2.39
N PHE A 88 -8.34 -21.09 3.15
CA PHE A 88 -9.08 -20.22 4.05
C PHE A 88 -8.17 -19.61 5.13
N GLU A 89 -7.36 -20.43 5.81
CA GLU A 89 -6.43 -19.95 6.83
C GLU A 89 -5.35 -19.02 6.24
N HIS A 90 -4.85 -19.32 5.05
CA HIS A 90 -3.86 -18.48 4.38
C HIS A 90 -4.43 -17.08 4.08
N LEU A 91 -5.66 -17.01 3.56
CA LEU A 91 -6.33 -15.73 3.29
C LEU A 91 -6.71 -14.99 4.58
N ALA A 92 -7.16 -15.70 5.62
CA ALA A 92 -7.51 -15.12 6.91
C ALA A 92 -6.31 -14.45 7.62
N ARG A 93 -5.09 -14.99 7.48
CA ARG A 93 -3.88 -14.40 8.08
C ARG A 93 -3.53 -13.01 7.53
N TYR A 94 -3.83 -12.74 6.26
CA TYR A 94 -3.62 -11.41 5.67
C TYR A 94 -4.54 -10.36 6.30
N TYR A 95 -5.77 -10.74 6.64
CA TYR A 95 -6.71 -9.86 7.36
C TYR A 95 -6.26 -9.58 8.78
N SER A 96 -5.78 -10.59 9.52
CA SER A 96 -5.29 -10.39 10.89
C SER A 96 -4.10 -9.42 10.95
N GLN A 97 -3.21 -9.44 9.95
CA GLN A 97 -2.08 -8.51 9.88
C GLN A 97 -2.50 -7.08 9.50
N ALA A 98 -3.62 -6.90 8.78
CA ALA A 98 -4.17 -5.59 8.46
C ALA A 98 -4.94 -4.96 9.65
N ILE A 99 -5.58 -5.77 10.49
CA ILE A 99 -6.34 -5.34 11.67
C ILE A 99 -5.43 -5.02 12.88
N LEU A 100 -4.22 -5.57 12.93
CA LEU A 100 -3.21 -5.27 13.96
C LEU A 100 -2.36 -4.03 13.61
N LYS A 101 -2.99 -2.87 13.38
CA LYS A 101 -2.36 -1.60 13.76
C LYS A 101 -2.79 -1.30 15.20
N PRO A 102 -1.87 -1.22 16.18
CA PRO A 102 -2.24 -0.84 17.54
C PRO A 102 -2.59 0.65 17.50
N GLY A 103 -3.88 0.95 17.53
CA GLY A 103 -4.41 2.29 17.35
C GLY A 103 -5.71 2.59 18.05
N ASP A 104 -6.61 1.61 18.24
CA ASP A 104 -7.90 1.85 18.89
C ASP A 104 -8.28 0.69 19.83
N ALA A 105 -7.51 0.53 20.91
CA ALA A 105 -8.07 0.03 22.16
C ALA A 105 -8.31 1.27 23.02
N GLY A 106 -9.58 1.70 23.07
CA GLY A 106 -10.00 2.86 23.83
C GLY A 106 -9.57 2.80 25.29
N SER A 107 -9.15 3.94 25.81
CA SER A 107 -9.38 4.31 27.21
C SER A 107 -10.71 5.03 27.33
#